data_AF-A0A0Q6Z3J7-F1
#
_entry.id   AF-A0A0Q6Z3J7-F1
#
_cell.length_a   1.000
_cell.length_b   1.000
_cell.length_c   1.000
_cell.angle_alpha   90.00
_cell.angle_beta   90.00
_cell.angle_gamma   90.00
#
_symmetry.space_group_name_H-M   'P 1'
#
loop_
_entity.id
_entity.type
_entity.pdbx_description
1 polymer ?
#
loop_
_entity_poly.entity_id
_entity_poly.type
_entity_poly.pdbx_seq_one_letter_code
_entity_poly.pdbx_strand_id
1 'polypeptide(L)'
;MYDPTVARLTYRALLGRRRALILGALPLLLIVISVIVRALVGADDQTASDLLGGLALATMVPIIGVIAGTGAIGPEIDDGSVVYLLSKPLKRPTIIFTKLIVAIAVTMVFSALPTLIAGFILNGNGQQIAVAYTVAALVSSIAYAALFLLLGTVSRHAVVFGLVYALVWEALFGSLVAGARTLSVQQWSLAVAHKVAGGDLVTSDVGLPTATVLLVVVTVLATWYAGQKLRSLTLAGEE
;
A
#
# COMPACT_ATOMS: atom_id res chain seq x y z
N MET A 1 0.81 13.03 17.01
CA MET A 1 -0.40 13.78 17.42
C MET A 1 -1.29 13.85 16.19
N TYR A 2 -2.56 13.46 16.31
CA TYR A 2 -3.52 13.27 15.21
C TYR A 2 -4.48 14.45 15.15
N ASP A 3 -4.82 14.94 13.95
CA ASP A 3 -5.82 16.00 13.76
C ASP A 3 -7.08 15.47 13.05
N PRO A 4 -8.27 15.47 13.71
CA PRO A 4 -9.48 14.89 13.14
C PRO A 4 -10.01 15.66 11.91
N THR A 5 -9.70 16.96 11.80
CA THR A 5 -10.14 17.78 10.68
C THR A 5 -9.33 17.46 9.43
N VAL A 6 -8.00 17.38 9.56
CA VAL A 6 -7.10 16.97 8.48
C VAL A 6 -7.43 15.56 8.02
N ALA A 7 -7.72 14.65 8.96
CA ALA A 7 -8.11 13.29 8.64
C ALA A 7 -9.41 13.24 7.81
N ARG A 8 -10.45 13.98 8.23
CA ARG A 8 -11.73 14.03 7.53
C ARG A 8 -11.61 14.62 6.12
N LEU A 9 -10.81 15.65 5.95
CA LEU A 9 -10.56 16.26 4.63
C LEU A 9 -9.80 15.30 3.71
N THR A 10 -8.74 14.68 4.21
CA THR A 10 -7.94 13.70 3.46
C THR A 10 -8.79 12.49 3.06
N TYR A 11 -9.60 11.97 3.98
CA TYR A 11 -10.52 10.87 3.70
C TYR A 11 -11.52 11.21 2.59
N ARG A 12 -12.14 12.40 2.65
CA ARG A 12 -13.07 12.86 1.61
C ARG A 12 -12.39 13.10 0.27
N ALA A 13 -11.14 13.56 0.28
CA ALA A 13 -10.35 13.76 -0.95
C ALA A 13 -9.97 12.43 -1.61
N LEU A 14 -9.65 11.40 -0.81
CA LEU A 14 -9.33 10.06 -1.29
C LEU A 14 -10.57 9.30 -1.78
N LEU A 15 -11.65 9.34 -1.00
CA LEU A 15 -12.88 8.58 -1.28
C LEU A 15 -13.99 9.43 -1.91
N GLY A 16 -13.63 10.49 -2.61
CA GLY A 16 -14.58 11.22 -3.46
C GLY A 16 -15.16 10.28 -4.53
N ARG A 17 -16.43 10.49 -4.91
CA ARG A 17 -17.23 9.56 -5.75
C ARG A 17 -16.46 8.90 -6.91
N ARG A 18 -15.71 9.66 -7.72
CA ARG A 18 -14.97 9.12 -8.87
C ARG A 18 -13.70 8.34 -8.47
N ARG A 19 -12.95 8.80 -7.45
CA ARG A 19 -11.71 8.15 -6.99
C ARG A 19 -11.98 6.88 -6.21
N ALA A 20 -13.06 6.86 -5.41
CA ALA A 20 -13.50 5.65 -4.70
C ALA A 20 -13.84 4.50 -5.65
N LEU A 21 -14.44 4.80 -6.81
CA LEU A 21 -14.73 3.79 -7.84
C LEU A 21 -13.44 3.19 -8.43
N ILE A 22 -12.43 4.02 -8.69
CA ILE A 22 -11.13 3.56 -9.19
C ILE A 22 -10.42 2.68 -8.15
N LEU A 23 -10.42 3.11 -6.87
CA LEU A 23 -9.87 2.33 -5.76
C LEU A 23 -10.59 0.99 -5.58
N GLY A 24 -11.90 0.94 -5.82
CA GLY A 24 -12.71 -0.28 -5.72
C GLY A 24 -12.63 -1.20 -6.94
N ALA A 25 -12.18 -0.72 -8.11
CA ALA A 25 -12.18 -1.49 -9.34
C ALA A 25 -11.23 -2.71 -9.27
N LEU A 26 -10.01 -2.51 -8.78
CA LEU A 26 -9.00 -3.58 -8.71
C LEU A 26 -9.34 -4.65 -7.65
N PRO A 27 -9.81 -4.27 -6.45
CA PRO A 27 -10.40 -5.22 -5.49
C PRO A 27 -11.59 -6.01 -6.03
N LEU A 28 -12.50 -5.34 -6.74
CA LEU A 28 -13.65 -6.00 -7.35
C LEU A 28 -13.19 -7.03 -8.39
N LEU A 29 -12.21 -6.66 -9.22
CA LEU A 29 -11.61 -7.56 -10.19
C LEU A 29 -11.00 -8.80 -9.52
N LEU A 30 -10.27 -8.63 -8.42
CA LEU A 30 -9.72 -9.76 -7.64
C LEU A 30 -10.83 -10.71 -7.17
N ILE A 31 -11.93 -10.18 -6.63
CA ILE A 31 -13.06 -10.99 -6.16
C ILE A 31 -13.74 -11.72 -7.34
N VAL A 32 -13.98 -11.02 -8.45
CA VAL A 32 -14.60 -11.62 -9.65
C VAL A 32 -13.74 -12.77 -10.18
N ILE A 33 -12.42 -12.54 -10.33
CA ILE A 33 -11.50 -13.59 -10.76
C ILE A 33 -11.50 -14.76 -9.78
N SER A 34 -11.51 -14.48 -8.46
CA SER A 34 -11.53 -15.52 -7.44
C SER A 34 -12.77 -16.41 -7.53
N VAL A 35 -13.95 -15.82 -7.78
CA VAL A 35 -15.19 -16.57 -7.99
C VAL A 35 -15.12 -17.42 -9.27
N ILE A 36 -14.63 -16.85 -10.37
CA ILE A 36 -14.49 -17.56 -11.64
C ILE A 36 -13.54 -18.75 -11.49
N VAL A 37 -12.36 -18.53 -10.90
CA VAL A 37 -11.37 -19.59 -10.66
C VAL A 37 -11.94 -20.68 -9.77
N ARG A 38 -12.64 -20.30 -8.67
CA ARG A 38 -13.32 -21.27 -7.81
C ARG A 38 -14.36 -22.09 -8.56
N ALA A 39 -15.10 -21.49 -9.49
CA ALA A 39 -16.13 -22.17 -10.27
C ALA A 39 -15.55 -23.12 -11.33
N LEU A 40 -14.41 -22.78 -11.92
CA LEU A 40 -13.79 -23.54 -13.02
C LEU A 40 -12.82 -24.62 -12.54
N VAL A 41 -11.98 -24.30 -11.55
CA VAL A 41 -10.89 -25.16 -11.07
C VAL A 41 -11.26 -25.88 -9.77
N GLY A 42 -12.16 -25.29 -8.98
CA GLY A 42 -12.53 -25.83 -7.67
C GLY A 42 -11.65 -25.31 -6.53
N ALA A 43 -11.60 -26.07 -5.44
CA ALA A 43 -10.82 -25.75 -4.24
C ALA A 43 -9.38 -26.23 -4.40
N ASP A 44 -8.44 -25.31 -4.61
CA ASP A 44 -7.03 -25.64 -4.75
C ASP A 44 -6.13 -24.63 -4.01
N ASP A 45 -5.26 -25.14 -3.14
CA ASP A 45 -4.40 -24.32 -2.28
C ASP A 45 -3.30 -23.61 -3.09
N GLN A 46 -2.73 -24.29 -4.09
CA GLN A 46 -1.68 -23.73 -4.93
C GLN A 46 -2.21 -22.56 -5.77
N THR A 47 -3.33 -22.77 -6.45
CA THR A 47 -4.00 -21.72 -7.24
C THR A 47 -4.41 -20.53 -6.37
N ALA A 48 -4.87 -20.78 -5.14
CA ALA A 48 -5.18 -19.71 -4.19
C ALA A 48 -3.92 -18.90 -3.82
N SER A 49 -2.81 -19.58 -3.52
CA SER A 49 -1.53 -18.94 -3.21
C SER A 49 -1.01 -18.10 -4.38
N ASP A 50 -1.02 -18.66 -5.60
CA ASP A 50 -0.53 -17.99 -6.80
C ASP A 50 -1.37 -16.73 -7.13
N LEU A 51 -2.70 -16.83 -6.99
CA LEU A 51 -3.59 -15.71 -7.27
C LEU A 51 -3.47 -14.60 -6.24
N LEU A 52 -3.44 -14.93 -4.94
CA LEU A 52 -3.29 -13.95 -3.88
C LEU A 52 -1.87 -13.35 -3.86
N GLY A 53 -0.84 -14.14 -4.13
CA GLY A 53 0.52 -13.66 -4.25
C GLY A 53 0.74 -12.74 -5.44
N GLY A 54 0.34 -13.16 -6.63
CA GLY A 54 0.58 -12.41 -7.87
C GLY A 54 -0.38 -11.22 -8.05
N LEU A 55 -1.68 -11.45 -7.91
CA LEU A 55 -2.66 -10.40 -8.18
C LEU A 55 -2.91 -9.52 -6.95
N ALA A 56 -3.16 -10.11 -5.79
CA ALA A 56 -3.50 -9.33 -4.60
C ALA A 56 -2.27 -8.60 -4.03
N LEU A 57 -1.19 -9.34 -3.74
CA LEU A 57 -0.04 -8.79 -3.04
C LEU A 57 0.94 -8.07 -3.97
N ALA A 58 1.33 -8.66 -5.10
CA ALA A 58 2.33 -8.07 -6.00
C ALA A 58 1.80 -6.91 -6.84
N THR A 59 0.51 -6.94 -7.18
CA THR A 59 -0.09 -5.96 -8.12
C THR A 59 -1.03 -5.00 -7.41
N MET A 60 -2.06 -5.54 -6.74
CA MET A 60 -3.13 -4.72 -6.19
C MET A 60 -2.68 -3.84 -5.02
N VAL A 61 -1.98 -4.40 -4.02
CA VAL A 61 -1.58 -3.63 -2.84
C VAL A 61 -0.68 -2.43 -3.20
N PRO A 62 0.38 -2.57 -4.03
CA PRO A 62 1.21 -1.43 -4.43
C PRO A 62 0.41 -0.37 -5.19
N ILE A 63 -0.46 -0.75 -6.13
CA ILE A 63 -1.27 0.20 -6.92
C ILE A 63 -2.22 0.99 -6.02
N ILE A 64 -2.92 0.32 -5.11
CA ILE A 64 -3.77 0.99 -4.11
C ILE A 64 -2.93 1.91 -3.23
N GLY A 65 -1.75 1.46 -2.81
CA GLY A 65 -0.79 2.26 -2.06
C GLY A 65 -0.35 3.51 -2.80
N VAL A 66 -0.08 3.44 -4.11
CA VAL A 66 0.26 4.60 -4.96
C VAL A 66 -0.89 5.60 -4.95
N ILE A 67 -2.11 5.13 -5.21
CA ILE A 67 -3.29 5.99 -5.30
C ILE A 67 -3.57 6.67 -3.95
N ALA A 68 -3.57 5.89 -2.86
CA ALA A 68 -3.88 6.40 -1.53
C ALA A 68 -2.76 7.27 -0.95
N GLY A 69 -1.50 6.83 -1.08
CA GLY A 69 -0.33 7.53 -0.56
C GLY A 69 -0.07 8.86 -1.27
N THR A 70 0.00 8.84 -2.61
CA THR A 70 0.22 10.09 -3.37
C THR A 70 -1.03 10.98 -3.32
N GLY A 71 -2.23 10.40 -3.39
CA GLY A 71 -3.49 11.14 -3.33
C GLY A 71 -3.76 11.81 -1.98
N ALA A 72 -3.09 11.40 -0.90
CA ALA A 72 -3.25 12.01 0.42
C ALA A 72 -2.65 13.41 0.52
N ILE A 73 -1.65 13.74 -0.32
CA ILE A 73 -0.95 15.03 -0.25
C ILE A 73 -0.73 15.70 -1.62
N GLY A 74 -0.60 14.92 -2.70
CA GLY A 74 -0.32 15.40 -4.05
C GLY A 74 -1.26 16.53 -4.50
N PRO A 75 -2.60 16.39 -4.42
CA PRO A 75 -3.51 17.45 -4.84
C PRO A 75 -3.29 18.78 -4.13
N GLU A 76 -2.92 18.76 -2.85
CA GLU A 76 -2.67 19.99 -2.09
C GLU A 76 -1.36 20.67 -2.53
N ILE A 77 -0.37 19.88 -2.95
CA ILE A 77 0.91 20.39 -3.46
C ILE A 77 0.75 20.90 -4.89
N ASP A 78 0.04 20.16 -5.74
CA ASP A 78 -0.16 20.50 -7.15
C ASP A 78 -1.02 21.76 -7.31
N ASP A 79 -2.07 21.91 -6.50
CA ASP A 79 -2.95 23.09 -6.52
C ASP A 79 -2.36 24.30 -5.76
N GLY A 80 -1.16 24.18 -5.17
CA GLY A 80 -0.55 25.22 -4.33
C GLY A 80 -1.28 25.47 -3.00
N SER A 81 -2.41 24.82 -2.76
CA SER A 81 -3.24 24.96 -1.56
C SER A 81 -2.56 24.45 -0.26
N VAL A 82 -1.45 23.72 -0.38
CA VAL A 82 -0.56 23.36 0.74
C VAL A 82 -0.19 24.61 1.54
N VAL A 83 0.02 25.75 0.90
CA VAL A 83 0.37 27.01 1.57
C VAL A 83 -0.73 27.46 2.55
N TYR A 84 -2.00 27.26 2.19
CA TYR A 84 -3.13 27.57 3.08
C TYR A 84 -3.21 26.60 4.27
N LEU A 85 -2.76 25.35 4.12
CA LEU A 85 -2.60 24.45 5.25
C LEU A 85 -1.41 24.85 6.13
N LEU A 86 -0.34 25.38 5.53
CA LEU A 86 0.84 25.87 6.24
C LEU A 86 0.62 27.18 7.00
N SER A 87 -0.42 27.95 6.66
CA SER A 87 -0.79 29.17 7.39
C SER A 87 -1.56 28.89 8.68
N LYS A 88 -2.09 27.66 8.86
CA LYS A 88 -2.66 27.23 10.13
C LYS A 88 -1.54 26.89 11.13
N PRO A 89 -1.73 27.18 12.43
CA PRO A 89 -0.73 26.91 13.48
C PRO A 89 -0.66 25.42 13.84
N LEU A 90 -0.48 24.55 12.83
CA LEU A 90 -0.32 23.10 12.99
C LEU A 90 1.14 22.71 12.78
N LYS A 91 1.65 21.84 13.65
CA LYS A 91 2.98 21.26 13.48
C LYS A 91 3.00 20.43 12.20
N ARG A 92 3.91 20.72 11.26
CA ARG A 92 4.01 20.03 9.96
C ARG A 92 4.10 18.49 10.06
N PRO A 93 4.85 17.90 11.02
CA PRO A 93 4.83 16.45 11.24
C PRO A 93 3.45 15.88 11.60
N THR A 94 2.58 16.66 12.28
CA THR A 94 1.20 16.24 12.59
C THR A 94 0.36 16.08 11.32
N ILE A 95 0.56 16.94 10.33
CA ILE A 95 -0.15 16.88 9.04
C ILE A 95 0.23 15.58 8.30
N ILE A 96 1.53 15.33 8.14
CA ILE A 96 2.05 14.12 7.49
C ILE A 96 1.59 12.87 8.23
N PHE A 97 1.74 12.82 9.56
CA PHE A 97 1.34 11.67 10.36
C PHE A 97 -0.16 11.37 10.25
N THR A 98 -1.00 12.42 10.28
CA THR A 98 -2.46 12.27 10.14
C THR A 98 -2.83 11.78 8.74
N LYS A 99 -2.24 12.36 7.70
CA LYS A 99 -2.45 11.92 6.30
C LYS A 99 -2.01 10.48 6.09
N LEU A 100 -0.88 10.10 6.68
CA LEU A 100 -0.36 8.75 6.62
C LEU A 100 -1.35 7.76 7.26
N ILE A 101 -1.91 8.06 8.44
CA ILE A 101 -2.91 7.21 9.08
C ILE A 101 -4.10 6.97 8.14
N VAL A 102 -4.61 8.02 7.50
CA VAL A 102 -5.73 7.90 6.56
C VAL A 102 -5.33 7.07 5.34
N ALA A 103 -4.15 7.33 4.76
CA ALA A 103 -3.65 6.58 3.61
C ALA A 103 -3.46 5.10 3.94
N ILE A 104 -2.90 4.77 5.10
CA ILE A 104 -2.76 3.39 5.60
C ILE A 104 -4.14 2.75 5.74
N ALA A 105 -5.08 3.41 6.42
CA ALA A 105 -6.42 2.87 6.65
C ALA A 105 -7.15 2.60 5.33
N VAL A 106 -7.11 3.54 4.38
CA VAL A 106 -7.71 3.34 3.05
C VAL A 106 -7.02 2.19 2.32
N THR A 107 -5.68 2.15 2.32
CA THR A 107 -4.94 1.08 1.64
C THR A 107 -5.28 -0.28 2.23
N MET A 108 -5.29 -0.42 3.56
CA MET A 108 -5.67 -1.66 4.25
C MET A 108 -7.10 -2.09 3.95
N VAL A 109 -8.08 -1.18 3.99
CA VAL A 109 -9.48 -1.50 3.73
C VAL A 109 -9.67 -2.01 2.31
N PHE A 110 -9.04 -1.36 1.33
CA PHE A 110 -9.18 -1.74 -0.07
C PHE A 110 -8.25 -2.87 -0.51
N SER A 111 -7.23 -3.23 0.28
CA SER A 111 -6.31 -4.32 -0.06
C SER A 111 -6.56 -5.57 0.78
N ALA A 112 -6.60 -5.46 2.11
CA ALA A 112 -6.63 -6.59 3.01
C ALA A 112 -8.01 -7.26 3.09
N LEU A 113 -9.11 -6.48 3.13
CA LEU A 113 -10.46 -7.06 3.14
C LEU A 113 -10.76 -7.85 1.86
N PRO A 114 -10.50 -7.31 0.66
CA PRO A 114 -10.75 -8.04 -0.58
C PRO A 114 -9.84 -9.27 -0.72
N THR A 115 -8.59 -9.18 -0.25
CA THR A 115 -7.66 -10.33 -0.18
C THR A 115 -8.22 -11.43 0.73
N LEU A 116 -8.76 -11.07 1.90
CA LEU A 116 -9.36 -12.02 2.83
C LEU A 116 -10.58 -12.71 2.19
N ILE A 117 -11.49 -11.92 1.62
CA ILE A 117 -12.70 -12.41 0.95
C ILE A 117 -12.31 -13.34 -0.22
N ALA A 118 -11.37 -12.92 -1.06
CA ALA A 118 -10.85 -13.72 -2.17
C ALA A 118 -10.27 -15.06 -1.70
N GLY A 119 -9.44 -15.06 -0.65
CA GLY A 119 -8.86 -16.29 -0.11
C GLY A 119 -9.91 -17.26 0.46
N PHE A 120 -10.96 -16.75 1.09
CA PHE A 120 -12.09 -17.58 1.52
C PHE A 120 -12.90 -18.12 0.35
N ILE A 121 -13.09 -17.35 -0.73
CA ILE A 121 -13.76 -17.82 -1.94
C ILE A 121 -12.95 -18.93 -2.63
N LEU A 122 -11.62 -18.74 -2.75
CA LEU A 122 -10.74 -19.65 -3.48
C LEU A 122 -10.60 -21.01 -2.81
N ASN A 123 -10.27 -21.05 -1.51
CA ASN A 123 -10.11 -22.32 -0.81
C ASN A 123 -10.60 -22.33 0.65
N GLY A 124 -11.57 -21.48 1.01
CA GLY A 124 -12.14 -21.52 2.37
C GLY A 124 -11.13 -21.31 3.50
N ASN A 125 -9.98 -20.67 3.21
CA ASN A 125 -8.83 -20.53 4.11
C ASN A 125 -8.11 -21.84 4.47
N GLY A 126 -8.04 -22.80 3.53
CA GLY A 126 -7.10 -23.93 3.58
C GLY A 126 -5.67 -23.48 3.88
N GLN A 127 -4.97 -24.23 4.74
CA GLN A 127 -3.61 -23.92 5.23
C GLN A 127 -3.40 -22.48 5.76
N GLN A 128 -4.47 -21.79 6.18
CA GLN A 128 -4.44 -20.39 6.64
C GLN A 128 -3.96 -19.41 5.56
N ILE A 129 -4.03 -19.77 4.28
CA ILE A 129 -3.55 -18.96 3.15
C ILE A 129 -4.25 -17.60 3.10
N ALA A 130 -5.58 -17.56 3.27
CA ALA A 130 -6.32 -16.30 3.22
C ALA A 130 -5.84 -15.34 4.32
N VAL A 131 -5.70 -15.85 5.55
CA VAL A 131 -5.23 -15.05 6.69
C VAL A 131 -3.78 -14.61 6.50
N ALA A 132 -2.90 -15.49 6.03
CA ALA A 132 -1.50 -15.17 5.77
C ALA A 132 -1.36 -14.02 4.76
N TYR A 133 -2.02 -14.11 3.60
CA TYR A 133 -1.99 -13.04 2.60
C TYR A 133 -2.67 -11.75 3.07
N THR A 134 -3.71 -11.84 3.89
CA THR A 134 -4.30 -10.66 4.54
C THR A 134 -3.31 -9.97 5.47
N VAL A 135 -2.53 -10.73 6.26
CA VAL A 135 -1.47 -10.17 7.11
C VAL A 135 -0.38 -9.52 6.25
N ALA A 136 0.05 -10.17 5.16
CA ALA A 136 0.99 -9.57 4.20
C ALA A 136 0.45 -8.25 3.64
N ALA A 137 -0.82 -8.23 3.21
CA ALA A 137 -1.48 -7.03 2.68
C ALA A 137 -1.56 -5.90 3.70
N LEU A 138 -1.88 -6.20 4.97
CA LEU A 138 -1.91 -5.21 6.05
C LEU A 138 -0.52 -4.59 6.28
N VAL A 139 0.50 -5.43 6.40
CA VAL A 139 1.87 -5.00 6.70
C VAL A 139 2.46 -4.19 5.55
N SER A 140 2.33 -4.68 4.31
CA SER A 140 2.81 -3.97 3.12
C SER A 140 2.07 -2.65 2.89
N SER A 141 0.76 -2.58 3.20
CA SER A 141 -0.02 -1.33 3.12
C SER A 141 0.59 -0.21 3.95
N ILE A 142 1.21 -0.51 5.11
CA ILE A 142 1.88 0.49 5.95
C ILE A 142 3.08 1.08 5.23
N ALA A 143 3.97 0.20 4.75
CA ALA A 143 5.21 0.60 4.09
C ALA A 143 4.94 1.34 2.76
N TYR A 144 4.04 0.81 1.93
CA TYR A 144 3.66 1.45 0.68
C TYR A 144 3.00 2.81 0.90
N ALA A 145 2.07 2.93 1.84
CA ALA A 145 1.45 4.23 2.13
C ALA A 145 2.51 5.26 2.57
N ALA A 146 3.50 4.88 3.38
CA ALA A 146 4.58 5.76 3.80
C ALA A 146 5.50 6.18 2.64
N LEU A 147 5.91 5.22 1.81
CA LEU A 147 6.76 5.46 0.63
C LEU A 147 6.08 6.36 -0.40
N PHE A 148 4.82 6.05 -0.75
CA PHE A 148 4.10 6.80 -1.77
C PHE A 148 3.63 8.17 -1.26
N LEU A 149 3.34 8.31 0.04
CA LEU A 149 3.12 9.62 0.64
C LEU A 149 4.39 10.48 0.58
N LEU A 150 5.56 9.89 0.85
CA LEU A 150 6.83 10.59 0.69
C LEU A 150 7.02 11.04 -0.76
N LEU A 151 6.81 10.15 -1.73
CA LEU A 151 6.93 10.49 -3.15
C LEU A 151 5.96 11.63 -3.53
N GLY A 152 4.72 11.57 -3.04
CA GLY A 152 3.73 12.65 -3.19
C GLY A 152 4.17 13.97 -2.57
N THR A 153 4.98 13.93 -1.51
CA THR A 153 5.50 15.14 -0.85
C THR A 153 6.69 15.75 -1.61
N VAL A 154 7.49 14.93 -2.30
CA VAL A 154 8.74 15.36 -2.94
C VAL A 154 8.56 15.68 -4.43
N SER A 155 7.57 15.09 -5.10
CA SER A 155 7.42 15.15 -6.56
C SER A 155 5.99 15.44 -7.01
N ARG A 156 5.85 16.32 -8.03
CA ARG A 156 4.58 16.55 -8.75
C ARG A 156 4.15 15.35 -9.60
N HIS A 157 5.10 14.49 -9.99
CA HIS A 157 4.84 13.29 -10.81
C HIS A 157 4.84 12.01 -9.97
N ALA A 158 4.49 12.11 -8.68
CA ALA A 158 4.58 11.01 -7.73
C ALA A 158 3.81 9.75 -8.16
N VAL A 159 2.66 9.92 -8.83
CA VAL A 159 1.88 8.79 -9.36
C VAL A 159 2.67 8.01 -10.41
N VAL A 160 3.37 8.70 -11.31
CA VAL A 160 4.18 8.06 -12.36
C VAL A 160 5.34 7.30 -11.74
N PHE A 161 6.09 7.93 -10.85
CA PHE A 161 7.20 7.25 -10.14
C PHE A 161 6.71 6.08 -9.29
N GLY A 162 5.56 6.24 -8.63
CA GLY A 162 4.95 5.19 -7.84
C GLY A 162 4.52 3.99 -8.68
N LEU A 163 3.92 4.23 -9.86
CA LEU A 163 3.56 3.18 -10.81
C LEU A 163 4.79 2.49 -11.40
N VAL A 164 5.83 3.24 -11.75
CA VAL A 164 7.10 2.65 -12.22
C VAL A 164 7.69 1.75 -11.14
N TYR A 165 7.72 2.19 -9.88
CA TYR A 165 8.14 1.35 -8.77
C TYR A 165 7.26 0.10 -8.64
N ALA A 166 5.94 0.25 -8.57
CA ALA A 166 5.01 -0.88 -8.40
C ALA A 166 5.10 -1.91 -9.54
N LEU A 167 5.18 -1.46 -10.79
CA LEU A 167 5.14 -2.34 -11.96
C LEU A 167 6.52 -2.87 -12.36
N VAL A 168 7.55 -2.01 -12.31
CA VAL A 168 8.89 -2.37 -12.75
C VAL A 168 9.68 -2.99 -11.60
N TRP A 169 9.64 -2.42 -10.39
CA TRP A 169 10.40 -2.96 -9.28
C TRP A 169 9.75 -4.19 -8.66
N GLU A 170 8.49 -4.09 -8.24
CA GLU A 170 7.84 -5.20 -7.52
C GLU A 170 7.43 -6.33 -8.48
N ALA A 171 6.74 -6.03 -9.59
CA ALA A 171 6.25 -7.09 -10.49
C ALA A 171 7.33 -7.66 -11.43
N LEU A 172 8.18 -6.83 -12.04
CA LEU A 172 9.21 -7.32 -12.98
C LEU A 172 10.49 -7.75 -12.27
N PHE A 173 11.15 -6.86 -11.53
CA PHE A 173 12.42 -7.22 -10.87
C PHE A 173 12.22 -8.17 -9.70
N GLY A 174 11.14 -8.00 -8.93
CA GLY A 174 10.77 -8.91 -7.85
C GLY A 174 10.43 -10.33 -8.33
N SER A 175 9.98 -10.52 -9.57
CA SER A 175 9.76 -11.88 -10.10
C SER A 175 11.03 -12.49 -10.69
N LEU A 176 11.88 -11.71 -11.37
CA LEU A 176 13.00 -12.21 -12.16
C LEU A 176 14.35 -12.30 -11.42
N VAL A 177 14.60 -11.44 -10.43
CA VAL A 177 15.94 -11.28 -9.83
C VAL A 177 15.90 -11.59 -8.33
N ALA A 178 16.50 -12.72 -7.94
CA ALA A 178 16.56 -13.15 -6.53
C ALA A 178 17.21 -12.11 -5.59
N GLY A 179 18.23 -11.39 -6.07
CA GLY A 179 18.82 -10.28 -5.30
C GLY A 179 17.85 -9.11 -5.09
N ALA A 180 17.03 -8.77 -6.09
CA ALA A 180 16.06 -7.67 -6.01
C ALA A 180 14.90 -8.00 -5.06
N ARG A 181 14.53 -9.28 -4.94
CA ARG A 181 13.52 -9.75 -3.98
C ARG A 181 13.87 -9.40 -2.54
N THR A 182 15.15 -9.37 -2.19
CA THR A 182 15.57 -8.98 -0.83
C THR A 182 15.29 -7.51 -0.50
N LEU A 183 15.07 -6.67 -1.51
CA LEU A 183 14.72 -5.25 -1.38
C LEU A 183 13.27 -4.94 -1.78
N SER A 184 12.40 -5.97 -1.81
CA SER A 184 10.98 -5.83 -2.13
C SER A 184 10.15 -5.75 -0.84
N VAL A 185 9.26 -4.74 -0.77
CA VAL A 185 8.32 -4.59 0.35
C VAL A 185 7.36 -5.77 0.39
N GLN A 186 6.98 -6.31 -0.77
CA GLN A 186 6.20 -7.53 -0.86
C GLN A 186 6.89 -8.70 -0.15
N GLN A 187 8.17 -8.95 -0.42
CA GLN A 187 8.92 -10.05 0.19
C GLN A 187 9.08 -9.90 1.69
N TRP A 188 9.28 -8.67 2.18
CA TRP A 188 9.30 -8.41 3.62
C TRP A 188 7.95 -8.69 4.28
N SER A 189 6.85 -8.36 3.60
CA SER A 189 5.50 -8.65 4.10
C SER A 189 5.16 -10.14 4.06
N LEU A 190 5.64 -10.88 3.05
CA LEU A 190 5.52 -12.33 2.97
C LEU A 190 6.26 -13.03 4.11
N ALA A 191 7.42 -12.51 4.54
CA ALA A 191 8.15 -13.06 5.68
C ALA A 191 7.34 -12.99 6.98
N VAL A 192 6.50 -11.96 7.16
CA VAL A 192 5.58 -11.87 8.30
C VAL A 192 4.41 -12.83 8.13
N ALA A 193 3.86 -12.94 6.93
CA ALA A 193 2.75 -13.84 6.62
C ALA A 193 3.12 -15.32 6.73
N HIS A 194 4.35 -15.69 6.38
CA HIS A 194 4.85 -17.07 6.48
C HIS A 194 4.76 -17.61 7.92
N LYS A 195 4.96 -16.75 8.93
CA LYS A 195 4.79 -17.14 10.35
C LYS A 195 3.33 -17.47 10.72
N VAL A 196 2.38 -16.94 9.95
CA VAL A 196 0.94 -17.12 10.16
C VAL A 196 0.37 -18.21 9.25
N ALA A 197 1.09 -18.62 8.21
CA ALA A 197 0.67 -19.69 7.33
C ALA A 197 0.77 -21.05 8.04
N GLY A 198 -0.18 -21.94 7.76
CA GLY A 198 -0.21 -23.30 8.30
C GLY A 198 0.54 -24.33 7.45
N GLY A 199 1.16 -23.91 6.34
CA GLY A 199 1.88 -24.77 5.40
C GLY A 199 2.90 -24.00 4.55
N ASP A 200 3.63 -24.72 3.71
CA ASP A 200 4.81 -24.22 2.97
C ASP A 200 4.46 -23.44 1.68
N LEU A 201 3.19 -23.18 1.42
CA LEU A 201 2.75 -22.48 0.21
C LEU A 201 2.97 -20.97 0.24
N VAL A 202 3.19 -20.39 1.43
CA VAL A 202 3.53 -18.98 1.61
C VAL A 202 5.00 -18.90 1.97
N THR A 203 5.85 -18.63 0.98
CA THR A 203 7.30 -18.55 1.17
C THR A 203 7.80 -17.11 1.08
N SER A 204 8.95 -16.87 1.70
CA SER A 204 9.62 -15.57 1.69
C SER A 204 11.13 -15.77 1.50
N ASP A 205 11.73 -14.99 0.60
CA ASP A 205 13.18 -15.04 0.36
C ASP A 205 14.00 -14.29 1.44
N VAL A 206 13.33 -13.70 2.42
CA VAL A 206 13.93 -12.90 3.50
C VAL A 206 13.53 -13.44 4.86
N GLY A 207 14.48 -13.52 5.79
CA GLY A 207 14.20 -13.89 7.18
C GLY A 207 13.33 -12.87 7.91
N LEU A 208 12.41 -13.35 8.76
CA LEU A 208 11.47 -12.52 9.51
C LEU A 208 12.11 -11.36 10.31
N PRO A 209 13.25 -11.52 11.01
CA PRO A 209 13.89 -10.42 11.71
C PRO A 209 14.31 -9.29 10.76
N THR A 210 14.97 -9.65 9.66
CA THR A 210 15.45 -8.71 8.64
C THR A 210 14.29 -7.98 7.99
N ALA A 211 13.25 -8.71 7.59
CA ALA A 211 12.04 -8.13 7.00
C ALA A 211 11.35 -7.12 7.94
N THR A 212 11.22 -7.47 9.23
CA THR A 212 10.59 -6.59 10.22
C THR A 212 11.40 -5.31 10.42
N VAL A 213 12.72 -5.42 10.53
CA VAL A 213 13.60 -4.25 10.66
C VAL A 213 13.49 -3.35 9.43
N LEU A 214 13.56 -3.91 8.22
CA LEU A 214 13.47 -3.14 6.98
C LEU A 214 12.12 -2.43 6.83
N LEU A 215 11.01 -3.11 7.16
CA LEU A 215 9.67 -2.51 7.16
C LEU A 215 9.55 -1.33 8.15
N VAL A 216 10.08 -1.48 9.35
CA VAL A 216 10.08 -0.40 10.35
C VAL A 216 10.95 0.76 9.89
N VAL A 217 12.18 0.47 9.43
CA VAL A 217 13.14 1.48 8.97
C VAL A 217 12.57 2.26 7.79
N VAL A 218 12.05 1.59 6.76
CA VAL A 218 11.51 2.26 5.57
C VAL A 218 10.31 3.14 5.93
N THR A 219 9.42 2.65 6.80
CA THR A 219 8.21 3.38 7.21
C THR A 219 8.59 4.63 8.02
N VAL A 220 9.50 4.49 8.99
CA VAL A 220 9.93 5.59 9.85
C VAL A 220 10.73 6.63 9.06
N LEU A 221 11.69 6.21 8.23
CA LEU A 221 12.50 7.11 7.42
C LEU A 221 11.66 7.85 6.38
N ALA A 222 10.74 7.16 5.70
CA ALA A 222 9.86 7.79 4.71
C ALA A 222 8.96 8.84 5.37
N THR A 223 8.35 8.50 6.51
CA THR A 223 7.48 9.41 7.27
C THR A 223 8.25 10.62 7.80
N TRP A 224 9.43 10.39 8.37
CA TRP A 224 10.28 11.45 8.90
C TRP A 224 10.76 12.39 7.80
N TYR A 225 11.25 11.83 6.69
CA TYR A 225 11.75 12.62 5.56
C TYR A 225 10.62 13.41 4.87
N ALA A 226 9.42 12.84 4.74
CA ALA A 226 8.24 13.58 4.27
C ALA A 226 7.90 14.75 5.20
N GLY A 227 7.98 14.54 6.52
CA GLY A 227 7.84 15.59 7.54
C GLY A 227 8.86 16.72 7.39
N GLN A 228 10.14 16.38 7.17
CA GLN A 228 11.19 17.38 6.95
C GLN A 228 11.02 18.12 5.62
N LYS A 229 10.69 17.41 4.54
CA LYS A 229 10.47 18.03 3.23
C LYS A 229 9.31 19.02 3.29
N LEU A 230 8.21 18.65 3.95
CA LEU A 230 7.08 19.55 4.17
C LEU A 230 7.51 20.83 4.91
N ARG A 231 8.52 20.80 5.80
CA ARG A 231 9.08 22.01 6.46
C ARG A 231 9.88 22.90 5.53
N SER A 232 10.57 22.31 4.55
CA SER A 232 11.36 23.06 3.58
C SER A 232 10.53 23.72 2.48
N LEU A 233 9.24 23.34 2.33
CA LEU A 233 8.34 24.02 1.41
C LEU A 233 8.05 25.43 1.94
N THR A 234 8.72 26.41 1.33
CA THR A 234 8.42 27.84 1.38
C THR A 234 7.68 28.22 0.10
N LEU A 235 6.90 29.30 0.14
CA LEU A 235 6.19 29.88 -1.02
C LEU A 235 7.12 29.89 -2.25
N ALA A 236 6.95 28.96 -3.17
CA ALA A 236 7.46 29.14 -4.51
C ALA A 236 6.52 30.14 -5.14
N GLY A 237 7.02 31.38 -5.26
CA GLY A 237 6.48 32.36 -6.17
C GLY A 237 6.38 31.75 -7.56
N GLU A 238 5.39 32.25 -8.29
CA GLU A 238 5.07 31.96 -9.67
C GLU A 238 6.31 31.70 -10.53
N GLU A 239 6.36 30.51 -11.14
CA GLU A 239 6.96 30.30 -12.47
C GLU A 239 5.90 29.64 -13.35
#